data_AF-A0A5D3FIJ2-F1
#
_entry.id   AF-A0A5D3FIJ2-F1
#
_cell.length_a   1.000
_cell.length_b   1.000
_cell.length_c   1.000
_cell.angle_alpha   90.00
_cell.angle_beta   90.00
_cell.angle_gamma   90.00
#
_symmetry.space_group_name_H-M   'P 1'
#
loop_
_entity.id
_entity.type
_entity.pdbx_description
1 polymer ?
#
loop_
_entity_poly.entity_id
_entity_poly.type
_entity_poly.pdbx_seq_one_letter_code
_entity_poly.pdbx_strand_id
1 'polypeptide(L)'
;MVGHGDGGARAAGPLLRAALAGPRARQRRTAPRARHGRVHRHGAERRPSGDGDRASRRMGAQRGGHVADQQRQAAQRRRRVQPQRGRPAVLAGRAEAVGRSRPHRRRRGPRAARDRARARHHGARHDRTDRAHHRTRPRRSRRRLRHRHARRDGHGGRSAARVPRGGRRGRGDGADRHGHGALAVTHEAVDDESQTTRPARGGVPLTRRPAFWLWAAVCLIGGWIAITGLDAAVRAFPAGAVAGAALLTPTLMIGVWALRRLHPVRTRPIGYSLVAVAWGAFAAFGLALPANAAFQAVLSKTAGPGFNSEWGAAIAAPVNEETLKLLGVLTLALMAPTSIRGPLDGWGYGALTGLGFQIAENFLYVLNTIVLTGATQDLHAAFFSFGGRVIGGAWWSHWAMTAVAGAGLGCLLGRATRTTAVLAAGAFVLAMALHAWWDAPILVGLGMLVLKGLPILLAAVVTYRLARRRYLTHFRRTAYAETVRGVFVPGEGHVLAHRKWRRKERWDVPAGEPRRLLARLRATELELIEDGLGGLEHDPRTADLLRDDVRDLRRHLNSCPSPPRVA
;
A
#
# COMPACT_ATOMS: atom_id res chain seq x y z
N MET A 1 -34.41 -41.06 -36.36
CA MET A 1 -35.45 -41.02 -37.41
C MET A 1 -36.37 -39.82 -37.16
N VAL A 2 -37.16 -39.45 -38.17
CA VAL A 2 -38.25 -38.44 -38.23
C VAL A 2 -38.97 -38.19 -36.88
N GLY A 3 -39.37 -36.97 -36.51
CA GLY A 3 -39.27 -35.67 -37.20
C GLY A 3 -40.48 -34.76 -36.92
N HIS A 4 -40.35 -33.45 -37.20
CA HIS A 4 -41.34 -32.37 -36.97
C HIS A 4 -41.72 -32.10 -35.49
N GLY A 5 -42.18 -30.90 -35.11
CA GLY A 5 -42.36 -29.70 -35.93
C GLY A 5 -42.79 -28.45 -35.14
N ASP A 6 -42.96 -27.36 -35.88
CA ASP A 6 -43.34 -25.99 -35.51
C ASP A 6 -44.62 -25.86 -34.65
N GLY A 7 -44.93 -24.72 -34.01
CA GLY A 7 -44.22 -23.44 -33.92
C GLY A 7 -45.18 -22.24 -33.85
N GLY A 8 -45.00 -21.35 -32.86
CA GLY A 8 -45.82 -20.15 -32.66
C GLY A 8 -47.23 -20.37 -32.09
N ALA A 9 -48.06 -19.35 -31.84
CA ALA A 9 -47.75 -17.93 -31.61
C ALA A 9 -49.01 -17.17 -31.08
N ARG A 10 -48.84 -16.28 -30.08
CA ARG A 10 -49.81 -15.23 -29.66
C ARG A 10 -51.17 -15.77 -29.09
N ALA A 11 -52.09 -14.96 -28.56
CA ALA A 11 -51.97 -13.85 -27.59
C ALA A 11 -53.37 -13.50 -27.00
N ALA A 12 -53.40 -12.83 -25.84
CA ALA A 12 -54.54 -12.10 -25.24
C ALA A 12 -55.81 -12.91 -24.82
N GLY A 13 -56.60 -12.33 -23.90
CA GLY A 13 -57.93 -12.84 -23.49
C GLY A 13 -58.16 -12.83 -21.96
N PRO A 14 -59.18 -12.12 -21.43
CA PRO A 14 -59.37 -11.97 -19.97
C PRO A 14 -60.71 -12.52 -19.42
N LEU A 15 -60.88 -12.37 -18.09
CA LEU A 15 -62.12 -12.49 -17.29
C LEU A 15 -62.68 -13.89 -16.99
N LEU A 16 -62.72 -14.25 -15.70
CA LEU A 16 -63.99 -14.23 -14.96
C LEU A 16 -63.77 -13.99 -13.45
N ARG A 17 -64.84 -13.64 -12.74
CA ARG A 17 -64.86 -13.22 -11.34
C ARG A 17 -66.06 -13.87 -10.64
N ALA A 18 -65.84 -14.60 -9.55
CA ALA A 18 -66.91 -15.12 -8.69
C ALA A 18 -66.45 -15.10 -7.22
N ALA A 19 -67.36 -14.82 -6.29
CA ALA A 19 -67.08 -14.76 -4.87
C ALA A 19 -68.33 -15.06 -4.04
N LEU A 20 -68.17 -15.87 -2.98
CA LEU A 20 -69.12 -16.11 -1.89
C LEU A 20 -68.28 -16.12 -0.60
N ALA A 21 -68.43 -15.15 0.32
CA ALA A 21 -69.53 -14.97 1.29
C ALA A 21 -69.27 -15.77 2.59
N GLY A 22 -69.26 -15.07 3.74
CA GLY A 22 -68.89 -15.62 5.07
C GLY A 22 -70.08 -16.16 5.88
N PRO A 23 -69.93 -16.29 7.21
CA PRO A 23 -70.30 -15.14 8.07
C PRO A 23 -69.37 -14.88 9.28
N ARG A 24 -69.77 -13.91 10.14
CA ARG A 24 -68.98 -13.33 11.26
C ARG A 24 -69.48 -13.77 12.65
N ALA A 25 -68.56 -13.95 13.61
CA ALA A 25 -68.78 -13.76 15.07
C ALA A 25 -67.42 -13.78 15.82
N ARG A 26 -67.19 -13.14 16.97
CA ARG A 26 -67.87 -12.03 17.68
C ARG A 26 -66.84 -11.40 18.66
N GLN A 27 -66.84 -10.07 18.82
CA GLN A 27 -66.18 -9.44 19.98
C GLN A 27 -67.07 -9.54 21.23
N ARG A 28 -66.48 -9.62 22.43
CA ARG A 28 -67.14 -9.23 23.70
C ARG A 28 -66.17 -8.56 24.68
N ARG A 29 -66.53 -7.36 25.13
CA ARG A 29 -66.11 -6.74 26.39
C ARG A 29 -67.29 -6.82 27.36
N THR A 30 -67.08 -7.25 28.60
CA THR A 30 -68.01 -6.99 29.74
C THR A 30 -67.28 -7.12 31.08
N ALA A 31 -67.33 -6.07 31.89
CA ALA A 31 -67.29 -6.12 33.36
C ALA A 31 -68.79 -6.09 33.87
N PRO A 32 -69.19 -5.91 35.16
CA PRO A 32 -68.42 -5.43 36.34
C PRO A 32 -68.82 -5.97 37.76
N ARG A 33 -68.13 -5.46 38.82
CA ARG A 33 -68.55 -5.38 40.26
C ARG A 33 -68.68 -6.73 41.02
N ALA A 34 -68.69 -6.82 42.37
CA ALA A 34 -68.75 -5.81 43.45
C ALA A 34 -67.97 -6.23 44.75
N ARG A 35 -67.76 -5.25 45.67
CA ARG A 35 -67.86 -5.25 47.19
C ARG A 35 -67.57 -6.54 48.01
N HIS A 36 -67.07 -6.52 49.26
CA HIS A 36 -66.85 -5.46 50.29
C HIS A 36 -65.80 -5.92 51.34
N GLY A 37 -65.17 -5.00 52.10
CA GLY A 37 -64.29 -5.29 53.25
C GLY A 37 -63.88 -4.03 54.03
N ARG A 38 -63.58 -4.13 55.35
CA ARG A 38 -63.48 -2.99 56.31
C ARG A 38 -62.73 -3.42 57.59
N VAL A 39 -62.07 -2.57 58.41
CA VAL A 39 -61.74 -1.13 58.32
C VAL A 39 -60.18 -0.95 58.46
N HIS A 40 -59.45 -0.26 59.38
CA HIS A 40 -59.72 0.73 60.45
C HIS A 40 -58.52 1.68 60.78
N ARG A 41 -58.73 2.48 61.83
CA ARG A 41 -57.93 3.44 62.65
C ARG A 41 -56.52 2.99 63.13
N HIS A 42 -55.60 3.84 63.66
CA HIS A 42 -55.51 5.31 63.89
C HIS A 42 -54.03 5.77 64.13
N GLY A 43 -53.77 7.09 64.26
CA GLY A 43 -52.48 7.73 64.62
C GLY A 43 -51.78 8.40 63.42
N ALA A 44 -51.39 9.70 63.34
CA ALA A 44 -51.02 10.75 64.31
C ALA A 44 -49.59 10.56 64.89
N GLU A 45 -48.66 11.54 64.95
CA GLU A 45 -48.79 13.03 64.96
C GLU A 45 -47.63 13.83 64.26
N ARG A 46 -47.93 15.12 63.96
CA ARG A 46 -47.13 16.38 64.03
C ARG A 46 -45.72 16.57 63.39
N ARG A 47 -45.66 17.65 62.57
CA ARG A 47 -44.54 18.61 62.30
C ARG A 47 -44.41 19.65 63.46
N PRO A 48 -43.46 20.64 63.56
CA PRO A 48 -42.81 21.43 62.48
C PRO A 48 -41.33 21.93 62.72
N SER A 49 -40.56 22.36 61.69
CA SER A 49 -40.23 23.73 61.16
C SER A 49 -39.05 24.52 61.77
N GLY A 50 -38.36 25.31 60.93
CA GLY A 50 -37.19 26.16 61.23
C GLY A 50 -36.00 25.75 60.35
N ASP A 51 -35.54 26.43 59.28
CA ASP A 51 -35.55 27.85 58.84
C ASP A 51 -34.44 28.71 59.49
N GLY A 52 -33.67 29.49 58.70
CA GLY A 52 -32.53 30.29 59.21
C GLY A 52 -31.24 30.37 58.36
N ASP A 53 -31.31 31.13 57.25
CA ASP A 53 -30.32 31.93 56.50
C ASP A 53 -28.75 31.90 56.68
N ARG A 54 -28.07 32.22 55.56
CA ARG A 54 -26.78 32.93 55.31
C ARG A 54 -25.50 32.84 56.20
N ALA A 55 -24.44 32.41 55.48
CA ALA A 55 -23.22 33.20 55.15
C ALA A 55 -21.93 33.26 56.03
N SER A 56 -20.87 32.71 55.43
CA SER A 56 -19.54 33.33 55.23
C SER A 56 -18.38 33.21 56.26
N ARG A 57 -17.27 32.66 55.72
CA ARG A 57 -15.84 33.04 55.91
C ARG A 57 -15.05 32.68 57.20
N ARG A 58 -13.88 32.08 56.91
CA ARG A 58 -12.55 32.11 57.59
C ARG A 58 -12.21 31.08 58.69
N MET A 59 -11.09 30.38 58.42
CA MET A 59 -10.02 29.94 59.33
C MET A 59 -10.38 29.26 60.66
N GLY A 60 -10.19 27.94 60.68
CA GLY A 60 -9.94 27.13 61.88
C GLY A 60 -9.13 25.90 61.47
N ALA A 61 -8.13 25.50 62.26
CA ALA A 61 -7.19 24.43 61.88
C ALA A 61 -7.25 23.23 62.84
N GLN A 62 -6.84 22.06 62.32
CA GLN A 62 -6.27 20.87 62.97
C GLN A 62 -7.00 19.53 62.76
N ARG A 63 -6.17 18.48 62.69
CA ARG A 63 -6.44 17.02 62.83
C ARG A 63 -7.23 16.35 61.68
N GLY A 64 -6.83 15.11 61.37
CA GLY A 64 -7.45 14.29 60.30
C GLY A 64 -6.50 13.59 59.32
N GLY A 65 -5.25 13.28 59.70
CA GLY A 65 -4.30 12.61 58.81
C GLY A 65 -4.21 11.10 59.05
N HIS A 66 -4.43 10.30 58.00
CA HIS A 66 -3.89 8.94 57.80
C HIS A 66 -4.07 8.49 56.33
N VAL A 67 -3.50 7.32 55.98
CA VAL A 67 -3.56 6.67 54.65
C VAL A 67 -2.82 7.43 53.53
N ALA A 68 -1.51 7.67 53.71
CA ALA A 68 -0.61 8.17 52.66
C ALA A 68 0.81 7.55 52.68
N ASP A 69 0.99 6.35 53.26
CA ASP A 69 2.34 5.84 53.60
C ASP A 69 2.62 4.35 53.25
N GLN A 70 1.93 3.79 52.23
CA GLN A 70 2.19 2.42 51.74
C GLN A 70 2.98 2.33 50.41
N GLN A 71 3.40 3.45 49.82
CA GLN A 71 4.08 3.46 48.51
C GLN A 71 5.55 3.96 48.51
N ARG A 72 6.16 4.20 49.68
CA ARG A 72 7.54 4.74 49.75
C ARG A 72 8.64 3.81 50.30
N GLN A 73 8.33 2.57 50.70
CA GLN A 73 9.33 1.66 51.30
C GLN A 73 9.89 0.56 50.36
N ALA A 74 9.37 0.41 49.13
CA ALA A 74 9.78 -0.67 48.21
C ALA A 74 11.09 -0.45 47.44
N ALA A 75 11.74 0.72 47.57
CA ALA A 75 12.76 1.19 46.62
C ALA A 75 14.22 1.26 47.11
N GLN A 76 14.53 0.87 48.37
CA GLN A 76 15.85 1.15 48.98
C GLN A 76 16.63 -0.07 49.54
N ARG A 77 16.30 -1.31 49.16
CA ARG A 77 17.10 -2.50 49.55
C ARG A 77 17.48 -3.40 48.37
N ARG A 78 18.64 -3.13 47.74
CA ARG A 78 19.60 -4.09 47.11
C ARG A 78 20.69 -3.37 46.29
N ARG A 79 21.83 -3.01 46.91
CA ARG A 79 23.11 -2.73 46.22
C ARG A 79 24.30 -3.07 47.14
N ARG A 80 25.34 -3.71 46.55
CA ARG A 80 26.56 -4.26 47.22
C ARG A 80 26.20 -5.45 48.14
N VAL A 81 26.95 -6.56 48.20
CA VAL A 81 28.41 -6.77 48.25
C VAL A 81 28.90 -7.80 47.19
N GLN A 82 30.21 -7.86 46.91
CA GLN A 82 30.87 -8.89 46.08
C GLN A 82 32.31 -9.21 46.56
N PRO A 83 32.63 -10.50 46.81
CA PRO A 83 33.95 -11.11 46.55
C PRO A 83 33.83 -12.59 46.05
N GLN A 84 34.82 -13.27 45.44
CA GLN A 84 35.99 -12.78 44.67
C GLN A 84 36.29 -13.69 43.44
N ARG A 85 37.09 -14.76 43.57
CA ARG A 85 37.50 -15.73 42.51
C ARG A 85 37.91 -17.09 43.15
N GLY A 86 37.86 -18.22 42.40
CA GLY A 86 38.46 -19.50 42.85
C GLY A 86 38.24 -20.72 41.92
N ARG A 87 39.35 -21.37 41.51
CA ARG A 87 39.52 -22.67 40.80
C ARG A 87 41.05 -22.90 40.62
N PRO A 88 41.60 -24.12 40.37
CA PRO A 88 41.03 -25.49 40.42
C PRO A 88 41.94 -26.56 41.12
N ALA A 89 41.38 -27.76 41.41
CA ALA A 89 42.03 -29.09 41.55
C ALA A 89 40.90 -30.15 41.63
N VAL A 90 40.92 -31.42 41.16
CA VAL A 90 41.94 -32.46 40.82
C VAL A 90 42.30 -33.42 41.97
N LEU A 91 41.68 -34.62 41.95
CA LEU A 91 42.05 -35.98 42.44
C LEU A 91 40.80 -36.87 42.09
N ALA A 92 40.86 -37.99 41.35
CA ALA A 92 41.45 -39.32 41.63
C ALA A 92 40.75 -40.10 42.77
N GLY A 93 40.38 -41.39 42.63
CA GLY A 93 40.38 -42.29 41.46
C GLY A 93 40.19 -43.78 41.83
N ARG A 94 39.71 -44.60 40.88
CA ARG A 94 39.71 -46.09 40.77
C ARG A 94 38.73 -46.47 39.63
N ALA A 95 38.97 -47.27 38.57
CA ALA A 95 40.01 -48.22 38.13
C ALA A 95 39.69 -49.71 38.32
N GLU A 96 39.19 -50.35 37.22
CA GLU A 96 39.53 -51.69 36.67
C GLU A 96 38.81 -51.80 35.30
N ALA A 97 39.47 -52.15 34.18
CA ALA A 97 39.83 -53.49 33.66
C ALA A 97 38.58 -54.31 33.19
N VAL A 98 38.55 -55.02 32.05
CA VAL A 98 39.58 -55.83 31.37
C VAL A 98 39.38 -55.89 29.82
N GLY A 99 40.47 -55.78 29.05
CA GLY A 99 40.72 -56.46 27.74
C GLY A 99 39.80 -56.23 26.51
N ARG A 100 40.10 -56.73 25.30
CA ARG A 100 41.41 -57.00 24.64
C ARG A 100 41.19 -57.19 23.11
N SER A 101 42.25 -56.99 22.32
CA SER A 101 42.47 -57.55 20.95
C SER A 101 41.64 -57.07 19.72
N ARG A 102 42.37 -56.76 18.63
CA ARG A 102 41.94 -56.87 17.21
C ARG A 102 42.70 -58.07 16.58
N PRO A 103 42.24 -58.67 15.45
CA PRO A 103 43.05 -58.51 14.21
C PRO A 103 42.30 -58.58 12.85
N HIS A 104 42.84 -57.81 11.88
CA HIS A 104 43.03 -58.02 10.43
C HIS A 104 42.16 -58.92 9.49
N ARG A 105 41.92 -58.35 8.28
CA ARG A 105 41.94 -58.96 6.90
C ARG A 105 40.69 -59.79 6.46
N ARG A 106 40.34 -60.00 5.17
CA ARG A 106 40.98 -59.70 3.85
C ARG A 106 40.00 -59.73 2.63
N ARG A 107 40.25 -58.92 1.58
CA ARG A 107 39.87 -59.10 0.14
C ARG A 107 38.35 -59.07 -0.22
N ARG A 108 37.90 -58.89 -1.48
CA ARG A 108 38.53 -58.87 -2.85
C ARG A 108 37.80 -57.84 -3.78
N GLY A 109 38.43 -57.37 -4.87
CA GLY A 109 37.84 -56.46 -5.89
C GLY A 109 37.27 -57.21 -7.13
N PRO A 110 37.35 -56.72 -8.41
CA PRO A 110 38.25 -55.65 -8.91
C PRO A 110 37.76 -54.81 -10.15
N ARG A 111 38.70 -54.05 -10.77
CA ARG A 111 38.73 -53.49 -12.17
C ARG A 111 37.86 -52.23 -12.45
N ALA A 112 38.27 -51.30 -13.34
CA ALA A 112 39.53 -51.10 -14.08
C ALA A 112 39.77 -49.59 -14.40
N ALA A 113 40.96 -49.23 -14.92
CA ALA A 113 41.36 -47.85 -15.23
C ALA A 113 42.28 -47.75 -16.48
N ARG A 114 42.33 -46.55 -17.09
CA ARG A 114 43.40 -46.02 -17.97
C ARG A 114 43.52 -44.50 -17.63
N ASP A 115 44.71 -43.92 -17.38
CA ASP A 115 45.83 -43.61 -18.30
C ASP A 115 45.42 -42.69 -19.47
N ARG A 116 46.12 -41.60 -19.83
CA ARG A 116 47.46 -41.05 -19.49
C ARG A 116 47.49 -39.53 -19.82
N ALA A 117 48.47 -38.65 -19.51
CA ALA A 117 49.78 -38.78 -18.81
C ALA A 117 50.13 -37.53 -17.94
N ARG A 118 50.96 -36.58 -18.43
CA ARG A 118 51.56 -35.44 -17.68
C ARG A 118 52.08 -34.32 -18.60
N ALA A 119 52.22 -33.11 -18.06
CA ALA A 119 53.39 -32.23 -18.29
C ALA A 119 53.69 -31.38 -17.03
N ARG A 120 54.95 -31.03 -16.80
CA ARG A 120 55.46 -30.09 -15.77
C ARG A 120 56.73 -29.44 -16.34
N HIS A 121 57.08 -28.22 -15.91
CA HIS A 121 58.38 -27.88 -15.32
C HIS A 121 58.39 -26.42 -14.81
N HIS A 122 59.53 -26.01 -14.24
CA HIS A 122 59.87 -24.80 -13.45
C HIS A 122 59.32 -23.43 -13.92
N GLY A 123 59.26 -22.38 -13.10
CA GLY A 123 59.54 -22.28 -11.65
C GLY A 123 60.66 -21.29 -11.27
N ALA A 124 60.33 -20.25 -10.50
CA ALA A 124 61.29 -19.40 -9.78
C ALA A 124 60.63 -18.73 -8.57
N ARG A 125 61.38 -18.57 -7.47
CA ARG A 125 61.12 -17.67 -6.34
C ARG A 125 62.43 -16.98 -5.98
N HIS A 126 62.36 -15.71 -5.58
CA HIS A 126 63.37 -15.10 -4.72
C HIS A 126 62.67 -14.37 -3.56
N ASP A 127 63.45 -13.96 -2.55
CA ASP A 127 63.02 -13.91 -1.15
C ASP A 127 63.70 -12.73 -0.42
N ARG A 128 63.04 -12.18 0.63
CA ARG A 128 63.58 -11.24 1.65
C ARG A 128 63.98 -9.82 1.16
N THR A 129 64.13 -8.77 2.01
CA THR A 129 64.01 -8.65 3.48
C THR A 129 63.50 -7.26 3.93
N ASP A 130 63.16 -7.17 5.22
CA ASP A 130 62.77 -6.02 6.05
C ASP A 130 63.51 -4.68 5.84
N ARG A 131 62.79 -3.56 6.08
CA ARG A 131 62.87 -2.81 7.37
C ARG A 131 61.82 -1.70 7.48
N ALA A 132 61.50 -1.32 8.71
CA ALA A 132 60.49 -0.29 9.03
C ALA A 132 61.14 0.99 9.59
N HIS A 133 60.54 2.15 9.34
CA HIS A 133 60.67 3.34 10.20
C HIS A 133 59.46 4.29 10.08
N HIS A 134 59.26 5.11 11.11
CA HIS A 134 58.18 6.09 11.18
C HIS A 134 58.33 7.23 10.15
N ARG A 135 57.20 7.82 9.73
CA ARG A 135 56.88 9.21 10.14
C ARG A 135 55.42 9.60 9.89
N THR A 136 54.97 10.59 10.67
CA THR A 136 53.62 11.15 10.71
C THR A 136 53.32 12.01 9.48
N ARG A 137 52.04 12.09 9.07
CA ARG A 137 51.53 13.12 8.14
C ARG A 137 50.63 14.10 8.89
N PRO A 138 50.86 15.44 8.78
CA PRO A 138 50.17 16.41 9.62
C PRO A 138 48.80 16.85 9.08
N ARG A 139 47.87 17.16 10.00
CA ARG A 139 46.78 18.10 9.72
C ARG A 139 47.35 19.52 9.57
N ARG A 140 46.88 20.31 8.61
CA ARG A 140 46.92 21.78 8.71
C ARG A 140 45.60 22.41 8.25
N SER A 141 45.26 23.52 8.89
CA SER A 141 44.07 24.32 8.68
C SER A 141 44.46 25.77 8.39
N ARG A 142 43.63 26.47 7.59
CA ARG A 142 43.54 27.94 7.36
C ARG A 142 42.29 28.11 6.47
N ARG A 143 41.20 28.82 6.79
CA ARG A 143 40.87 29.99 7.65
C ARG A 143 41.04 31.37 6.96
N ARG A 144 39.98 31.75 6.22
CA ARG A 144 39.39 33.10 6.04
C ARG A 144 40.28 34.29 5.62
N LEU A 145 39.98 34.83 4.45
CA LEU A 145 39.67 36.25 4.18
C LEU A 145 38.33 36.23 3.37
N ARG A 146 37.27 37.05 3.51
CA ARG A 146 37.03 38.41 4.04
C ARG A 146 37.65 39.56 3.25
N HIS A 147 36.87 40.11 2.31
CA HIS A 147 36.81 41.55 2.03
C HIS A 147 35.40 42.09 2.30
N ARG A 148 35.28 43.40 2.52
CA ARG A 148 34.05 44.11 2.92
C ARG A 148 34.20 45.58 2.52
N HIS A 149 33.32 46.09 1.66
CA HIS A 149 33.10 47.52 1.47
C HIS A 149 31.62 47.86 1.72
N ALA A 150 31.29 49.14 1.81
CA ALA A 150 30.10 49.60 2.53
C ALA A 150 29.36 50.75 1.85
N ARG A 151 28.04 50.80 2.15
CA ARG A 151 27.10 51.94 2.16
C ARG A 151 27.36 53.17 1.29
N ARG A 152 26.29 53.57 0.59
CA ARG A 152 25.74 54.93 0.74
C ARG A 152 24.22 54.87 0.69
N ASP A 153 23.56 55.82 1.36
CA ASP A 153 22.11 55.90 1.56
C ASP A 153 21.52 57.10 0.79
N GLY A 154 20.21 57.12 0.49
CA GLY A 154 19.56 58.27 -0.16
C GLY A 154 18.05 58.12 -0.44
N HIS A 155 17.27 59.17 -0.11
CA HIS A 155 15.85 59.33 -0.46
C HIS A 155 15.69 59.81 -1.93
N GLY A 156 14.53 59.83 -2.61
CA GLY A 156 13.16 59.43 -2.23
C GLY A 156 12.12 60.54 -2.49
N GLY A 157 11.06 60.27 -3.26
CA GLY A 157 9.93 61.22 -3.42
C GLY A 157 8.98 60.98 -4.62
N ARG A 158 7.67 61.02 -4.32
CA ARG A 158 6.56 61.80 -4.96
C ARG A 158 6.48 61.99 -6.50
N SER A 159 5.31 62.13 -7.15
CA SER A 159 3.89 61.85 -6.84
C SER A 159 3.00 62.24 -8.04
N ALA A 160 1.72 61.84 -7.99
CA ALA A 160 0.55 62.43 -8.68
C ALA A 160 0.29 62.09 -10.17
N ALA A 161 -1.00 61.95 -10.49
CA ALA A 161 -1.54 61.62 -11.81
C ALA A 161 -2.20 62.84 -12.48
N ARG A 162 -2.49 62.75 -13.79
CA ARG A 162 -3.53 63.58 -14.42
C ARG A 162 -4.23 62.90 -15.60
N VAL A 163 -5.51 63.24 -15.71
CA VAL A 163 -6.61 62.79 -16.60
C VAL A 163 -7.60 63.99 -16.60
N PRO A 164 -8.53 64.25 -17.56
CA PRO A 164 -8.87 63.61 -18.86
C PRO A 164 -8.87 64.61 -20.06
N ARG A 165 -9.51 64.20 -21.18
CA ARG A 165 -10.19 64.95 -22.27
C ARG A 165 -9.47 64.94 -23.64
N GLY A 166 -10.16 64.86 -24.79
CA GLY A 166 -11.58 64.48 -24.98
C GLY A 166 -12.30 65.06 -26.21
N GLY A 167 -12.54 64.23 -27.24
CA GLY A 167 -13.75 64.27 -28.09
C GLY A 167 -13.75 65.11 -29.38
N ARG A 168 -14.05 64.45 -30.52
CA ARG A 168 -14.71 64.88 -31.79
C ARG A 168 -14.37 63.84 -32.87
N ARG A 169 -15.08 63.61 -33.99
CA ARG A 169 -16.45 63.75 -34.53
C ARG A 169 -16.27 63.46 -36.05
N GLY A 170 -17.19 62.75 -36.71
CA GLY A 170 -17.10 62.39 -38.14
C GLY A 170 -17.08 60.86 -38.32
N ARG A 171 -18.02 60.13 -38.94
CA ARG A 171 -19.03 60.36 -40.02
C ARG A 171 -18.49 60.01 -41.42
N GLY A 172 -18.97 58.90 -41.99
CA GLY A 172 -18.73 58.45 -43.36
C GLY A 172 -19.09 56.97 -43.53
N ASP A 173 -19.79 56.63 -44.62
CA ASP A 173 -20.23 55.28 -44.99
C ASP A 173 -19.26 54.60 -45.97
N GLY A 174 -19.41 53.29 -46.22
CA GLY A 174 -19.02 52.70 -47.53
C GLY A 174 -18.24 51.38 -47.55
N ALA A 175 -18.95 50.31 -47.93
CA ALA A 175 -18.55 49.22 -48.86
C ALA A 175 -17.21 48.42 -48.73
N ASP A 176 -17.40 47.10 -48.62
CA ASP A 176 -16.74 45.99 -49.36
C ASP A 176 -15.19 45.78 -49.44
N ARG A 177 -14.79 44.61 -48.90
CA ARG A 177 -14.00 43.52 -49.52
C ARG A 177 -12.46 43.59 -49.69
N HIS A 178 -11.86 42.52 -49.13
CA HIS A 178 -10.63 41.80 -49.52
C HIS A 178 -9.26 42.51 -49.39
N GLY A 179 -8.42 41.96 -48.51
CA GLY A 179 -6.98 42.23 -48.41
C GLY A 179 -6.37 41.52 -47.19
N HIS A 180 -5.23 40.84 -47.34
CA HIS A 180 -4.50 40.20 -46.23
C HIS A 180 -3.46 41.17 -45.62
N GLY A 181 -3.23 41.16 -44.30
CA GLY A 181 -2.00 41.78 -43.76
C GLY A 181 -1.88 42.19 -42.28
N ALA A 182 -1.78 41.21 -41.37
CA ALA A 182 -0.86 41.19 -40.20
C ALA A 182 -0.88 42.25 -39.05
N LEU A 183 -0.28 41.82 -37.90
CA LEU A 183 0.34 42.59 -36.80
C LEU A 183 -0.50 43.42 -35.79
N ALA A 184 -0.86 42.80 -34.64
CA ALA A 184 -0.65 43.27 -33.25
C ALA A 184 -1.31 42.25 -32.28
N VAL A 185 -0.68 41.45 -31.41
CA VAL A 185 0.46 41.58 -30.45
C VAL A 185 0.04 42.12 -29.07
N THR A 186 0.52 41.44 -28.00
CA THR A 186 0.21 41.59 -26.56
C THR A 186 -1.15 41.04 -26.07
N HIS A 187 -1.27 40.39 -24.90
CA HIS A 187 -0.24 39.76 -24.04
C HIS A 187 -0.80 38.50 -23.34
N GLU A 188 0.12 37.69 -22.79
CA GLU A 188 -0.15 36.37 -22.19
C GLU A 188 -0.87 36.40 -20.83
N ALA A 189 -1.53 35.30 -20.48
CA ALA A 189 -1.30 34.64 -19.18
C ALA A 189 -1.74 33.15 -19.17
N VAL A 190 -0.75 32.26 -19.30
CA VAL A 190 -0.61 30.93 -18.64
C VAL A 190 -1.86 30.09 -18.32
N ASP A 191 -2.06 28.98 -19.06
CA ASP A 191 -2.23 27.63 -18.49
C ASP A 191 -2.19 26.52 -19.59
N ASP A 192 -1.00 26.25 -20.16
CA ASP A 192 -0.79 25.13 -21.10
C ASP A 192 -0.46 23.81 -20.37
N GLU A 193 -1.49 23.08 -19.91
CA GLU A 193 -1.37 21.64 -19.58
C GLU A 193 -1.84 20.74 -20.75
N SER A 194 -1.65 21.16 -22.01
CA SER A 194 -2.01 20.35 -23.17
C SER A 194 -1.09 19.14 -23.37
N GLN A 195 -1.70 17.98 -23.56
CA GLN A 195 -1.01 16.70 -23.71
C GLN A 195 -0.52 16.53 -25.15
N THR A 196 0.65 17.07 -25.50
CA THR A 196 1.20 16.95 -26.87
C THR A 196 1.72 15.54 -27.18
N THR A 197 0.78 14.63 -27.49
CA THR A 197 1.02 13.25 -27.89
C THR A 197 1.35 13.12 -29.37
N ARG A 198 2.61 12.81 -29.69
CA ARG A 198 2.85 11.73 -30.66
C ARG A 198 2.43 10.44 -29.94
N PRO A 199 1.68 9.50 -30.54
CA PRO A 199 1.25 8.30 -29.85
C PRO A 199 2.48 7.46 -29.46
N ALA A 200 2.75 7.34 -28.16
CA ALA A 200 3.59 6.25 -27.67
C ALA A 200 2.91 4.94 -28.07
N ARG A 201 3.64 4.04 -28.76
CA ARG A 201 3.12 2.89 -29.55
C ARG A 201 1.71 2.47 -29.14
N GLY A 202 0.73 2.84 -29.97
CA GLY A 202 -0.68 3.01 -29.58
C GLY A 202 -1.26 1.81 -28.84
N GLY A 203 -1.11 1.82 -27.50
CA GLY A 203 -1.61 0.76 -26.64
C GLY A 203 -3.12 0.68 -26.78
N VAL A 204 -3.63 -0.51 -27.09
CA VAL A 204 -5.06 -0.81 -27.17
C VAL A 204 -5.75 -0.19 -25.95
N PRO A 205 -6.68 0.79 -26.13
CA PRO A 205 -7.30 1.48 -25.01
C PRO A 205 -7.87 0.50 -24.00
N LEU A 206 -7.76 0.80 -22.71
CA LEU A 206 -8.14 -0.13 -21.63
C LEU A 206 -9.60 -0.63 -21.83
N THR A 207 -10.50 0.25 -22.27
CA THR A 207 -11.91 -0.02 -22.60
C THR A 207 -12.11 -1.03 -23.74
N ARG A 208 -11.11 -1.33 -24.57
CA ARG A 208 -11.13 -2.39 -25.58
C ARG A 208 -10.63 -3.74 -25.05
N ARG A 209 -10.08 -3.81 -23.84
CA ARG A 209 -9.67 -5.06 -23.18
C ARG A 209 -10.87 -5.65 -22.40
N PRO A 210 -11.23 -6.93 -22.56
CA PRO A 210 -12.34 -7.53 -21.80
C PRO A 210 -12.10 -7.49 -20.28
N ALA A 211 -10.84 -7.51 -19.84
CA ALA A 211 -10.45 -7.35 -18.44
C ALA A 211 -10.86 -5.99 -17.82
N PHE A 212 -11.03 -4.92 -18.61
CA PHE A 212 -11.58 -3.65 -18.10
C PHE A 212 -13.07 -3.78 -17.75
N TRP A 213 -13.84 -4.47 -18.59
CA TRP A 213 -15.26 -4.71 -18.34
C TRP A 213 -15.49 -5.69 -17.20
N LEU A 214 -14.64 -6.71 -17.07
CA LEU A 214 -14.58 -7.55 -15.87
C LEU A 214 -14.29 -6.72 -14.61
N TRP A 215 -13.25 -5.87 -14.64
CA TRP A 215 -12.93 -4.97 -13.53
C TRP A 215 -14.11 -4.05 -13.17
N ALA A 216 -14.74 -3.42 -14.16
CA ALA A 216 -15.87 -2.51 -13.95
C ALA A 216 -17.09 -3.23 -13.36
N ALA A 217 -17.51 -4.34 -13.97
CA ALA A 217 -18.68 -5.10 -13.51
C ALA A 217 -18.48 -5.66 -12.09
N VAL A 218 -17.31 -6.23 -11.79
CA VAL A 218 -17.03 -6.79 -10.45
C VAL A 218 -16.88 -5.68 -9.40
N CYS A 219 -16.31 -4.51 -9.75
CA CYS A 219 -16.30 -3.35 -8.84
C CYS A 219 -17.70 -2.79 -8.58
N LEU A 220 -18.59 -2.74 -9.59
CA LEU A 220 -19.97 -2.30 -9.42
C LEU A 220 -20.77 -3.29 -8.55
N ILE A 221 -20.66 -4.59 -8.79
CA ILE A 221 -21.32 -5.63 -7.99
C ILE A 221 -20.81 -5.62 -6.55
N GLY A 222 -19.49 -5.61 -6.35
CA GLY A 222 -18.90 -5.55 -5.01
C GLY A 222 -19.26 -4.24 -4.28
N GLY A 223 -19.21 -3.10 -4.97
CA GLY A 223 -19.65 -1.81 -4.45
C GLY A 223 -21.12 -1.81 -4.03
N TRP A 224 -22.01 -2.40 -4.83
CA TRP A 224 -23.42 -2.56 -4.49
C TRP A 224 -23.64 -3.44 -3.25
N ILE A 225 -22.93 -4.57 -3.13
CA ILE A 225 -22.99 -5.47 -1.95
C ILE A 225 -22.46 -4.75 -0.70
N ALA A 226 -21.36 -4.01 -0.82
CA ALA A 226 -20.79 -3.24 0.28
C ALA A 226 -21.72 -2.11 0.73
N ILE A 227 -22.28 -1.33 -0.21
CA ILE A 227 -23.24 -0.26 0.10
C ILE A 227 -24.45 -0.86 0.79
N THR A 228 -25.14 -1.83 0.17
CA THR A 228 -26.37 -2.42 0.72
C THR A 228 -26.15 -3.11 2.07
N GLY A 229 -25.01 -3.76 2.28
CA GLY A 229 -24.65 -4.39 3.56
C GLY A 229 -24.32 -3.42 4.69
N LEU A 230 -23.77 -2.23 4.40
CA LEU A 230 -23.43 -1.22 5.41
C LEU A 230 -24.53 -0.15 5.60
N ASP A 231 -25.48 -0.06 4.66
CA ASP A 231 -26.52 0.98 4.53
C ASP A 231 -27.30 1.27 5.84
N ALA A 232 -27.74 0.20 6.52
CA ALA A 232 -28.48 0.32 7.78
C ALA A 232 -27.62 0.90 8.92
N ALA A 233 -26.36 0.51 9.01
CA ALA A 233 -25.44 1.01 10.03
C ALA A 233 -24.98 2.45 9.75
N VAL A 234 -24.80 2.82 8.48
CA VAL A 234 -24.49 4.20 8.08
C VAL A 234 -25.66 5.14 8.39
N ARG A 235 -26.91 4.73 8.15
CA ARG A 235 -28.09 5.51 8.55
C ARG A 235 -28.30 5.59 10.06
N ALA A 236 -27.95 4.55 10.81
CA ALA A 236 -28.04 4.55 12.28
C ALA A 236 -26.97 5.46 12.94
N PHE A 237 -25.76 5.52 12.37
CA PHE A 237 -24.61 6.19 12.97
C PHE A 237 -23.93 7.19 12.02
N PRO A 238 -24.64 8.24 11.56
CA PRO A 238 -24.15 9.12 10.50
C PRO A 238 -22.92 9.94 10.91
N ALA A 239 -22.78 10.35 12.18
CA ALA A 239 -21.61 11.12 12.62
C ALA A 239 -20.36 10.24 12.73
N GLY A 240 -20.49 9.03 13.27
CA GLY A 240 -19.44 8.01 13.28
C GLY A 240 -19.01 7.58 11.87
N ALA A 241 -19.97 7.45 10.93
CA ALA A 241 -19.68 7.18 9.53
C ALA A 241 -18.92 8.33 8.86
N VAL A 242 -19.38 9.58 9.00
CA VAL A 242 -18.69 10.77 8.44
C VAL A 242 -17.29 10.92 9.05
N ALA A 243 -17.13 10.73 10.36
CA ALA A 243 -15.83 10.77 11.03
C ALA A 243 -14.90 9.65 10.55
N GLY A 244 -15.39 8.42 10.43
CA GLY A 244 -14.64 7.28 9.89
C GLY A 244 -14.13 7.55 8.47
N ALA A 245 -15.00 8.05 7.58
CA ALA A 245 -14.61 8.44 6.22
C ALA A 245 -13.57 9.57 6.23
N ALA A 246 -13.78 10.63 7.01
CA ALA A 246 -12.88 11.78 7.10
C ALA A 246 -11.48 11.41 7.63
N LEU A 247 -11.35 10.40 8.50
CA LEU A 247 -10.07 9.91 9.01
C LEU A 247 -9.38 8.92 8.04
N LEU A 248 -10.16 8.09 7.33
CA LEU A 248 -9.64 7.07 6.42
C LEU A 248 -9.23 7.64 5.05
N THR A 249 -9.89 8.70 4.55
CA THR A 249 -9.55 9.30 3.24
C THR A 249 -8.12 9.89 3.18
N PRO A 250 -7.64 10.69 4.16
CA PRO A 250 -6.24 11.11 4.21
C PRO A 250 -5.27 9.92 4.32
N THR A 251 -5.64 8.89 5.08
CA THR A 251 -4.86 7.66 5.24
C THR A 251 -4.67 6.94 3.90
N LEU A 252 -5.74 6.80 3.11
CA LEU A 252 -5.68 6.26 1.75
C LEU A 252 -4.77 7.11 0.84
N MET A 253 -4.94 8.44 0.85
CA MET A 253 -4.13 9.34 0.01
C MET A 253 -2.64 9.26 0.33
N ILE A 254 -2.27 9.24 1.61
CA ILE A 254 -0.89 9.10 2.07
C ILE A 254 -0.33 7.72 1.69
N GLY A 255 -1.10 6.64 1.90
CA GLY A 255 -0.71 5.28 1.54
C GLY A 255 -0.45 5.13 0.03
N VAL A 256 -1.38 5.60 -0.81
CA VAL A 256 -1.23 5.58 -2.28
C VAL A 256 -0.02 6.41 -2.73
N TRP A 257 0.16 7.61 -2.16
CA TRP A 257 1.33 8.47 -2.45
C TRP A 257 2.65 7.77 -2.09
N ALA A 258 2.72 7.10 -0.94
CA ALA A 258 3.91 6.40 -0.46
C ALA A 258 4.22 5.16 -1.32
N LEU A 259 3.25 4.25 -1.47
CA LEU A 259 3.42 3.00 -2.21
C LEU A 259 3.81 3.25 -3.69
N ARG A 260 3.24 4.28 -4.33
CA ARG A 260 3.62 4.68 -5.71
C ARG A 260 5.07 5.16 -5.82
N ARG A 261 5.64 5.73 -4.75
CA ARG A 261 7.03 6.25 -4.72
C ARG A 261 8.08 5.19 -4.38
N LEU A 262 7.70 4.06 -3.76
CA LEU A 262 8.62 2.97 -3.38
C LEU A 262 9.32 2.29 -4.57
N HIS A 263 8.72 2.29 -5.76
CA HIS A 263 9.45 1.87 -6.98
C HIS A 263 10.66 2.81 -7.20
N PRO A 264 11.89 2.31 -7.38
CA PRO A 264 13.11 3.12 -7.20
C PRO A 264 13.34 4.16 -8.31
N VAL A 265 13.07 3.80 -9.57
CA VAL A 265 13.49 4.57 -10.76
C VAL A 265 12.34 5.33 -11.41
N ARG A 266 11.23 4.66 -11.73
CA ARG A 266 9.94 5.25 -12.15
C ARG A 266 8.99 5.41 -10.95
N THR A 267 8.00 6.27 -11.04
CA THR A 267 6.87 6.35 -10.08
C THR A 267 5.68 5.67 -10.74
N ARG A 268 4.93 4.80 -10.03
CA ARG A 268 3.83 4.04 -10.65
C ARG A 268 2.73 4.97 -11.21
N PRO A 269 2.18 4.73 -12.42
CA PRO A 269 1.10 5.54 -13.00
C PRO A 269 -0.10 5.67 -12.06
N ILE A 270 -0.75 6.84 -12.03
CA ILE A 270 -1.89 7.07 -11.13
C ILE A 270 -3.09 6.18 -11.51
N GLY A 271 -3.44 6.08 -12.80
CA GLY A 271 -4.57 5.26 -13.28
C GLY A 271 -4.48 3.80 -12.80
N TYR A 272 -3.39 3.10 -13.10
CA TYR A 272 -3.17 1.72 -12.63
C TYR A 272 -3.14 1.59 -11.09
N SER A 273 -2.74 2.64 -10.38
CA SER A 273 -2.78 2.66 -8.92
C SER A 273 -4.20 2.79 -8.37
N LEU A 274 -5.03 3.63 -9.01
CA LEU A 274 -6.45 3.79 -8.66
C LEU A 274 -7.27 2.54 -9.02
N VAL A 275 -6.99 1.90 -10.16
CA VAL A 275 -7.61 0.63 -10.58
C VAL A 275 -7.36 -0.48 -9.54
N ALA A 276 -6.13 -0.60 -9.05
CA ALA A 276 -5.76 -1.54 -7.99
C ALA A 276 -6.50 -1.24 -6.66
N VAL A 277 -6.46 0.02 -6.21
CA VAL A 277 -7.16 0.49 -5.00
C VAL A 277 -8.67 0.25 -5.08
N ALA A 278 -9.30 0.57 -6.22
CA ALA A 278 -10.73 0.41 -6.44
C ALA A 278 -11.14 -1.06 -6.47
N TRP A 279 -10.34 -1.95 -7.07
CA TRP A 279 -10.59 -3.39 -6.94
C TRP A 279 -10.52 -3.82 -5.47
N GLY A 280 -9.53 -3.36 -4.72
CA GLY A 280 -9.45 -3.64 -3.28
C GLY A 280 -10.69 -3.20 -2.51
N ALA A 281 -11.07 -1.93 -2.66
CA ALA A 281 -12.11 -1.28 -1.88
C ALA A 281 -13.55 -1.68 -2.27
N PHE A 282 -13.79 -2.05 -3.54
CA PHE A 282 -15.13 -2.38 -4.03
C PHE A 282 -15.27 -3.87 -4.38
N ALA A 283 -14.49 -4.37 -5.35
CA ALA A 283 -14.59 -5.76 -5.80
C ALA A 283 -14.23 -6.77 -4.72
N ALA A 284 -13.01 -6.68 -4.17
CA ALA A 284 -12.49 -7.65 -3.21
C ALA A 284 -13.20 -7.54 -1.85
N PHE A 285 -13.34 -6.33 -1.30
CA PHE A 285 -14.07 -6.13 -0.05
C PHE A 285 -15.55 -6.52 -0.16
N GLY A 286 -16.26 -6.02 -1.18
CA GLY A 286 -17.69 -6.29 -1.36
C GLY A 286 -18.02 -7.77 -1.56
N LEU A 287 -17.20 -8.52 -2.29
CA LEU A 287 -17.36 -9.97 -2.44
C LEU A 287 -16.90 -10.77 -1.21
N ALA A 288 -15.96 -10.25 -0.42
CA ALA A 288 -15.51 -10.91 0.80
C ALA A 288 -16.62 -10.99 1.86
N LEU A 289 -17.50 -9.98 1.96
CA LEU A 289 -18.59 -9.96 2.95
C LEU A 289 -19.49 -11.22 2.88
N PRO A 290 -20.16 -11.56 1.75
CA PRO A 290 -20.95 -12.78 1.65
C PRO A 290 -20.10 -14.06 1.63
N ALA A 291 -18.88 -14.02 1.07
CA ALA A 291 -18.01 -15.20 1.02
C ALA A 291 -17.53 -15.63 2.41
N ASN A 292 -17.13 -14.68 3.26
CA ASN A 292 -16.73 -14.93 4.65
C ASN A 292 -17.92 -15.43 5.47
N ALA A 293 -19.10 -14.81 5.32
CA ALA A 293 -20.32 -15.26 5.99
C ALA A 293 -20.72 -16.69 5.59
N ALA A 294 -20.66 -17.02 4.29
CA ALA A 294 -20.97 -18.36 3.79
C ALA A 294 -19.98 -19.42 4.29
N PHE A 295 -18.67 -19.13 4.30
CA PHE A 295 -17.66 -20.06 4.79
C PHE A 295 -17.75 -20.24 6.32
N GLN A 296 -17.95 -19.17 7.09
CA GLN A 296 -18.22 -19.29 8.53
C GLN A 296 -19.52 -20.06 8.82
N ALA A 297 -20.55 -19.92 8.00
CA ALA A 297 -21.78 -20.73 8.12
C ALA A 297 -21.56 -22.23 7.79
N VAL A 298 -20.54 -22.58 7.00
CA VAL A 298 -20.09 -23.98 6.82
C VAL A 298 -19.30 -24.44 8.04
N LEU A 299 -18.30 -23.67 8.50
CA LEU A 299 -17.48 -24.01 9.67
C LEU A 299 -18.32 -24.18 10.93
N SER A 300 -19.32 -23.32 11.15
CA SER A 300 -20.27 -23.42 12.26
C SER A 300 -21.16 -24.67 12.21
N LYS A 301 -21.30 -25.33 11.05
CA LYS A 301 -22.04 -26.58 10.87
C LYS A 301 -21.14 -27.82 10.95
N THR A 302 -19.88 -27.73 10.52
CA THR A 302 -18.95 -28.88 10.46
C THR A 302 -18.04 -29.00 11.68
N ALA A 303 -17.63 -27.89 12.28
CA ALA A 303 -16.79 -27.83 13.49
C ALA A 303 -17.50 -27.22 14.71
N GLY A 304 -18.73 -26.73 14.52
CA GLY A 304 -19.62 -26.22 15.56
C GLY A 304 -19.50 -24.71 15.83
N PRO A 305 -20.52 -24.08 16.45
CA PRO A 305 -20.56 -22.63 16.63
C PRO A 305 -19.42 -22.06 17.48
N GLY A 306 -19.01 -22.77 18.55
CA GLY A 306 -17.92 -22.35 19.42
C GLY A 306 -16.60 -22.22 18.67
N PHE A 307 -16.17 -23.28 17.98
CA PHE A 307 -14.96 -23.25 17.15
C PHE A 307 -15.02 -22.16 16.07
N ASN A 308 -16.17 -22.00 15.40
CA ASN A 308 -16.34 -20.92 14.43
C ASN A 308 -16.24 -19.51 15.07
N SER A 309 -16.71 -19.32 16.29
CA SER A 309 -16.61 -18.03 16.99
C SER A 309 -15.18 -17.64 17.38
N GLU A 310 -14.30 -18.63 17.61
CA GLU A 310 -12.89 -18.41 17.96
C GLU A 310 -11.97 -18.38 16.72
N TRP A 311 -12.14 -19.33 15.79
CA TRP A 311 -11.20 -19.60 14.69
C TRP A 311 -11.78 -19.33 13.29
N GLY A 312 -13.09 -19.10 13.18
CA GLY A 312 -13.79 -18.97 11.89
C GLY A 312 -13.26 -17.81 11.03
N ALA A 313 -12.92 -16.68 11.64
CA ALA A 313 -12.26 -15.56 10.94
C ALA A 313 -10.90 -15.98 10.38
N ALA A 314 -10.03 -16.55 11.22
CA ALA A 314 -8.68 -16.99 10.91
C ALA A 314 -8.58 -18.12 9.85
N ILE A 315 -9.70 -18.72 9.48
CA ILE A 315 -9.80 -19.73 8.42
C ILE A 315 -10.48 -19.14 7.18
N ALA A 316 -11.62 -18.48 7.34
CA ALA A 316 -12.44 -17.99 6.22
C ALA A 316 -11.84 -16.76 5.51
N ALA A 317 -11.44 -15.74 6.27
CA ALA A 317 -10.98 -14.47 5.70
C ALA A 317 -9.67 -14.63 4.91
N PRO A 318 -8.63 -15.35 5.37
CA PRO A 318 -7.42 -15.59 4.59
C PRO A 318 -7.68 -16.24 3.23
N VAL A 319 -8.54 -17.26 3.18
CA VAL A 319 -8.84 -18.03 1.96
C VAL A 319 -9.62 -17.20 0.95
N ASN A 320 -10.70 -16.57 1.37
CA ASN A 320 -11.53 -15.75 0.49
C ASN A 320 -10.79 -14.48 0.06
N GLU A 321 -10.25 -13.74 1.02
CA GLU A 321 -9.83 -12.37 0.79
C GLU A 321 -8.50 -12.26 0.07
N GLU A 322 -7.46 -13.03 0.43
CA GLU A 322 -6.20 -12.95 -0.32
C GLU A 322 -6.38 -13.47 -1.76
N THR A 323 -7.31 -14.41 -1.98
CA THR A 323 -7.74 -14.81 -3.34
C THR A 323 -8.36 -13.63 -4.09
N LEU A 324 -9.39 -12.99 -3.53
CA LEU A 324 -10.06 -11.84 -4.13
C LEU A 324 -9.11 -10.63 -4.34
N LYS A 325 -8.22 -10.35 -3.39
CA LYS A 325 -7.20 -9.29 -3.48
C LYS A 325 -6.16 -9.60 -4.56
N LEU A 326 -5.68 -10.85 -4.67
CA LEU A 326 -4.70 -11.23 -5.70
C LEU A 326 -5.30 -11.25 -7.12
N LEU A 327 -6.58 -11.63 -7.26
CA LEU A 327 -7.30 -11.54 -8.53
C LEU A 327 -7.36 -10.10 -9.08
N GLY A 328 -7.30 -9.08 -8.24
CA GLY A 328 -7.19 -7.68 -8.67
C GLY A 328 -5.85 -7.34 -9.32
N VAL A 329 -4.76 -7.92 -8.82
CA VAL A 329 -3.42 -7.79 -9.41
C VAL A 329 -3.35 -8.51 -10.76
N LEU A 330 -4.00 -9.68 -10.88
CA LEU A 330 -4.14 -10.41 -12.14
C LEU A 330 -5.02 -9.66 -13.15
N THR A 331 -6.17 -9.12 -12.73
CA THR A 331 -7.08 -8.35 -13.61
C THR A 331 -6.41 -7.08 -14.12
N LEU A 332 -5.64 -6.37 -13.27
CA LEU A 332 -4.80 -5.24 -13.72
C LEU A 332 -3.76 -5.68 -14.76
N ALA A 333 -3.11 -6.83 -14.58
CA ALA A 333 -2.17 -7.35 -15.57
C ALA A 333 -2.86 -7.70 -16.90
N LEU A 334 -4.03 -8.34 -16.88
CA LEU A 334 -4.80 -8.66 -18.09
C LEU A 334 -5.34 -7.40 -18.80
N MET A 335 -5.63 -6.34 -18.06
CA MET A 335 -6.10 -5.06 -18.59
C MET A 335 -4.93 -4.19 -19.10
N ALA A 336 -3.74 -4.29 -18.50
CA ALA A 336 -2.53 -3.60 -18.93
C ALA A 336 -1.32 -4.58 -18.93
N PRO A 337 -1.16 -5.42 -19.98
CA PRO A 337 -0.18 -6.52 -20.04
C PRO A 337 1.30 -6.16 -19.81
N THR A 338 1.67 -4.90 -20.04
CA THR A 338 3.03 -4.36 -19.83
C THR A 338 3.21 -3.61 -18.51
N SER A 339 2.19 -3.58 -17.64
CA SER A 339 2.21 -2.86 -16.35
C SER A 339 2.86 -3.63 -15.20
N ILE A 340 2.87 -4.97 -15.27
CA ILE A 340 3.50 -5.86 -14.28
C ILE A 340 4.59 -6.68 -14.98
N ARG A 341 5.80 -6.12 -15.03
CA ARG A 341 6.96 -6.76 -15.72
C ARG A 341 7.79 -7.65 -14.79
N GLY A 342 7.55 -7.56 -13.48
CA GLY A 342 8.28 -8.37 -12.51
C GLY A 342 7.74 -8.29 -11.07
N PRO A 343 8.43 -8.96 -10.12
CA PRO A 343 8.00 -9.03 -8.72
C PRO A 343 7.92 -7.67 -8.02
N LEU A 344 8.66 -6.66 -8.50
CA LEU A 344 8.61 -5.32 -7.89
C LEU A 344 7.34 -4.55 -8.27
N ASP A 345 6.78 -4.81 -9.44
CA ASP A 345 5.51 -4.23 -9.88
C ASP A 345 4.36 -4.95 -9.20
N GLY A 346 4.39 -6.29 -9.22
CA GLY A 346 3.41 -7.14 -8.54
C GLY A 346 3.33 -6.86 -7.03
N TRP A 347 4.47 -6.69 -6.34
CA TRP A 347 4.51 -6.24 -4.94
C TRP A 347 3.82 -4.88 -4.76
N GLY A 348 4.03 -3.95 -5.69
CA GLY A 348 3.51 -2.59 -5.61
C GLY A 348 2.01 -2.46 -5.88
N TYR A 349 1.50 -3.16 -6.89
CA TYR A 349 0.07 -3.20 -7.17
C TYR A 349 -0.67 -4.09 -6.17
N GLY A 350 -0.07 -5.19 -5.71
CA GLY A 350 -0.58 -5.97 -4.57
C GLY A 350 -0.72 -5.13 -3.31
N ALA A 351 0.29 -4.30 -2.98
CA ALA A 351 0.19 -3.34 -1.89
C ALA A 351 -0.97 -2.34 -2.07
N LEU A 352 -1.17 -1.82 -3.30
CA LEU A 352 -2.24 -0.86 -3.60
C LEU A 352 -3.64 -1.52 -3.54
N THR A 353 -3.79 -2.77 -3.98
CA THR A 353 -5.05 -3.52 -3.85
C THR A 353 -5.35 -3.85 -2.38
N GLY A 354 -4.38 -4.35 -1.62
CA GLY A 354 -4.55 -4.63 -0.19
C GLY A 354 -4.83 -3.36 0.64
N LEU A 355 -4.24 -2.22 0.26
CA LEU A 355 -4.55 -0.91 0.87
C LEU A 355 -6.00 -0.47 0.57
N GLY A 356 -6.48 -0.67 -0.65
CA GLY A 356 -7.87 -0.38 -1.01
C GLY A 356 -8.85 -1.18 -0.16
N PHE A 357 -8.61 -2.50 -0.05
CA PHE A 357 -9.40 -3.38 0.80
C PHE A 357 -9.38 -2.94 2.26
N GLN A 358 -8.19 -2.69 2.82
CA GLN A 358 -8.00 -2.25 4.20
C GLN A 358 -8.77 -0.98 4.55
N ILE A 359 -8.93 -0.04 3.61
CA ILE A 359 -9.66 1.21 3.88
C ILE A 359 -11.17 0.96 3.95
N ALA A 360 -11.72 0.11 3.09
CA ALA A 360 -13.14 -0.28 3.16
C ALA A 360 -13.45 -1.17 4.38
N GLU A 361 -12.55 -2.10 4.69
CA GLU A 361 -12.66 -2.99 5.86
C GLU A 361 -12.48 -2.21 7.17
N ASN A 362 -11.53 -1.27 7.27
CA ASN A 362 -11.43 -0.35 8.41
C ASN A 362 -12.71 0.49 8.61
N PHE A 363 -13.41 0.86 7.54
CA PHE A 363 -14.67 1.59 7.64
C PHE A 363 -15.80 0.72 8.22
N LEU A 364 -15.90 -0.54 7.80
CA LEU A 364 -16.78 -1.51 8.46
C LEU A 364 -16.41 -1.71 9.94
N TYR A 365 -15.12 -1.77 10.27
CA TYR A 365 -14.67 -1.84 11.67
C TYR A 365 -14.97 -0.57 12.47
N VAL A 366 -15.07 0.61 11.86
CA VAL A 366 -15.62 1.79 12.56
C VAL A 366 -17.08 1.52 12.93
N LEU A 367 -17.93 1.15 11.96
CA LEU A 367 -19.35 0.89 12.20
C LEU A 367 -19.59 -0.21 13.24
N ASN A 368 -18.88 -1.34 13.15
CA ASN A 368 -18.97 -2.44 14.11
C ASN A 368 -18.52 -2.01 15.52
N THR A 369 -17.50 -1.13 15.63
CA THR A 369 -17.06 -0.62 16.95
C THR A 369 -18.17 0.20 17.62
N ILE A 370 -18.92 1.01 16.86
CA ILE A 370 -20.03 1.82 17.39
C ILE A 370 -21.07 0.92 18.08
N VAL A 371 -21.48 -0.16 17.42
CA VAL A 371 -22.42 -1.15 17.97
C VAL A 371 -21.84 -1.82 19.22
N LEU A 372 -20.58 -2.29 19.17
CA LEU A 372 -19.91 -2.95 20.30
C LEU A 372 -19.72 -2.02 21.52
N THR A 373 -19.61 -0.71 21.31
CA THR A 373 -19.55 0.31 22.38
C THR A 373 -20.93 0.76 22.89
N GLY A 374 -22.00 0.02 22.60
CA GLY A 374 -23.34 0.33 23.10
C GLY A 374 -24.05 1.46 22.35
N ALA A 375 -23.71 1.67 21.06
CA ALA A 375 -24.45 2.48 20.09
C ALA A 375 -24.70 3.96 20.44
N THR A 376 -24.06 4.51 21.48
CA THR A 376 -24.34 5.84 22.05
C THR A 376 -23.20 6.85 21.91
N GLN A 377 -22.01 6.43 21.49
CA GLN A 377 -20.82 7.28 21.38
C GLN A 377 -20.09 7.07 20.04
N ASP A 378 -20.82 7.25 18.94
CA ASP A 378 -20.37 6.89 17.59
C ASP A 378 -19.06 7.57 17.14
N LEU A 379 -18.89 8.85 17.46
CA LEU A 379 -17.66 9.61 17.22
C LEU A 379 -16.45 9.07 18.02
N HIS A 380 -16.64 8.69 19.28
CA HIS A 380 -15.57 8.11 20.10
C HIS A 380 -15.16 6.72 19.61
N ALA A 381 -16.13 5.90 19.21
CA ALA A 381 -15.89 4.60 18.59
C ALA A 381 -15.11 4.72 17.27
N ALA A 382 -15.42 5.73 16.44
CA ALA A 382 -14.67 6.02 15.22
C ALA A 382 -13.20 6.38 15.51
N PHE A 383 -12.94 7.28 16.48
CA PHE A 383 -11.57 7.61 16.89
C PHE A 383 -10.82 6.41 17.50
N PHE A 384 -11.47 5.59 18.32
CA PHE A 384 -10.87 4.41 18.93
C PHE A 384 -10.49 3.35 17.89
N SER A 385 -11.42 3.02 16.98
CA SER A 385 -11.20 2.08 15.89
C SER A 385 -10.10 2.56 14.93
N PHE A 386 -10.08 3.86 14.60
CA PHE A 386 -9.01 4.48 13.82
C PHE A 386 -7.64 4.40 14.54
N GLY A 387 -7.59 4.71 15.84
CA GLY A 387 -6.36 4.60 16.64
C GLY A 387 -5.80 3.19 16.65
N GLY A 388 -6.65 2.19 16.91
CA GLY A 388 -6.25 0.78 16.88
C GLY A 388 -5.81 0.30 15.50
N ARG A 389 -6.64 0.46 14.47
CA ARG A 389 -6.42 -0.15 13.14
C ARG A 389 -5.47 0.65 12.24
N VAL A 390 -5.43 1.97 12.36
CA VAL A 390 -4.55 2.82 11.54
C VAL A 390 -3.24 3.13 12.26
N ILE A 391 -3.27 3.71 13.46
CA ILE A 391 -2.02 4.07 14.16
C ILE A 391 -1.31 2.79 14.67
N GLY A 392 -2.06 1.87 15.27
CA GLY A 392 -1.53 0.59 15.75
C GLY A 392 -1.38 -0.50 14.68
N GLY A 393 -2.23 -0.52 13.63
CA GLY A 393 -2.33 -1.65 12.69
C GLY A 393 -1.84 -1.40 11.26
N ALA A 394 -1.68 -0.16 10.79
CA ALA A 394 -1.44 0.11 9.36
C ALA A 394 -0.08 -0.39 8.83
N TRP A 395 0.85 -0.77 9.71
CA TRP A 395 2.19 -1.22 9.31
C TRP A 395 2.26 -2.71 8.89
N TRP A 396 1.26 -3.51 9.26
CA TRP A 396 1.27 -4.99 9.12
C TRP A 396 -0.12 -5.55 8.80
N SER A 397 -0.82 -4.87 7.89
CA SER A 397 -2.21 -5.12 7.49
C SER A 397 -2.29 -5.63 6.04
N HIS A 398 -3.50 -5.75 5.49
CA HIS A 398 -3.79 -6.32 4.16
C HIS A 398 -2.85 -5.86 3.03
N TRP A 399 -2.44 -4.59 2.98
CA TRP A 399 -1.45 -4.12 1.99
C TRP A 399 -0.14 -4.91 2.02
N ALA A 400 0.34 -5.29 3.20
CA ALA A 400 1.61 -6.00 3.38
C ALA A 400 1.49 -7.47 2.92
N MET A 401 0.34 -8.10 3.20
CA MET A 401 0.06 -9.51 2.84
C MET A 401 -0.16 -9.66 1.34
N THR A 402 -1.04 -8.84 0.76
CA THR A 402 -1.27 -8.83 -0.69
C THR A 402 -0.04 -8.37 -1.47
N ALA A 403 0.86 -7.56 -0.89
CA ALA A 403 2.16 -7.25 -1.51
C ALA A 403 3.09 -8.48 -1.58
N VAL A 404 3.07 -9.36 -0.58
CA VAL A 404 3.82 -10.64 -0.61
C VAL A 404 3.27 -11.54 -1.74
N ALA A 405 1.96 -11.78 -1.76
CA ALA A 405 1.31 -12.58 -2.81
C ALA A 405 1.53 -11.97 -4.22
N GLY A 406 1.36 -10.65 -4.35
CA GLY A 406 1.60 -9.90 -5.58
C GLY A 406 3.04 -9.97 -6.06
N ALA A 407 4.04 -10.01 -5.15
CA ALA A 407 5.44 -10.23 -5.53
C ALA A 407 5.68 -11.64 -6.13
N GLY A 408 4.97 -12.64 -5.61
CA GLY A 408 4.94 -13.99 -6.17
C GLY A 408 4.34 -14.02 -7.57
N LEU A 409 3.13 -13.49 -7.73
CA LEU A 409 2.47 -13.37 -9.04
C LEU A 409 3.32 -12.56 -10.04
N GLY A 410 3.97 -11.48 -9.60
CA GLY A 410 4.91 -10.72 -10.43
C GLY A 410 6.17 -11.49 -10.84
N CYS A 411 6.60 -12.53 -10.09
CA CYS A 411 7.63 -13.46 -10.59
C CYS A 411 7.11 -14.30 -11.77
N LEU A 412 5.85 -14.75 -11.70
CA LEU A 412 5.21 -15.60 -12.70
C LEU A 412 4.87 -14.82 -13.98
N LEU A 413 4.22 -13.66 -13.85
CA LEU A 413 3.83 -12.80 -14.99
C LEU A 413 5.04 -12.23 -15.75
N GLY A 414 6.14 -11.95 -15.06
CA GLY A 414 7.37 -11.51 -15.72
C GLY A 414 8.08 -12.64 -16.51
N ARG A 415 7.82 -13.92 -16.18
CA ARG A 415 8.37 -15.10 -16.90
C ARG A 415 7.74 -16.39 -16.38
N ALA A 416 6.92 -17.04 -17.19
CA ALA A 416 6.31 -18.31 -16.84
C ALA A 416 7.35 -19.44 -16.83
N THR A 417 7.68 -19.98 -15.65
CA THR A 417 8.47 -21.21 -15.48
C THR A 417 7.94 -22.00 -14.29
N ARG A 418 8.25 -23.30 -14.19
CA ARG A 418 7.89 -24.12 -13.01
C ARG A 418 8.39 -23.49 -11.70
N THR A 419 9.58 -22.88 -11.70
CA THR A 419 10.15 -22.19 -10.54
C THR A 419 9.36 -20.94 -10.17
N THR A 420 8.92 -20.12 -11.13
CA THR A 420 8.14 -18.91 -10.83
C THR A 420 6.70 -19.22 -10.44
N ALA A 421 6.12 -20.30 -10.94
CA ALA A 421 4.83 -20.83 -10.49
C ALA A 421 4.90 -21.30 -9.02
N VAL A 422 5.93 -22.06 -8.64
CA VAL A 422 6.14 -22.47 -7.23
C VAL A 422 6.38 -21.26 -6.33
N LEU A 423 7.13 -20.24 -6.78
CA LEU A 423 7.31 -18.99 -6.03
C LEU A 423 6.01 -18.19 -5.89
N ALA A 424 5.13 -18.19 -6.90
CA ALA A 424 3.83 -17.53 -6.83
C ALA A 424 2.90 -18.24 -5.84
N ALA A 425 2.77 -19.56 -5.94
CA ALA A 425 1.97 -20.36 -5.00
C ALA A 425 2.50 -20.25 -3.57
N GLY A 426 3.81 -20.36 -3.36
CA GLY A 426 4.43 -20.23 -2.03
C GLY A 426 4.24 -18.83 -1.40
N ALA A 427 4.32 -17.76 -2.20
CA ALA A 427 4.06 -16.41 -1.71
C ALA A 427 2.57 -16.15 -1.40
N PHE A 428 1.67 -16.77 -2.16
CA PHE A 428 0.23 -16.71 -1.93
C PHE A 428 -0.18 -17.45 -0.65
N VAL A 429 0.29 -18.69 -0.47
CA VAL A 429 0.11 -19.46 0.78
C VAL A 429 0.75 -18.74 1.97
N LEU A 430 1.91 -18.08 1.79
CA LEU A 430 2.51 -17.25 2.84
C LEU A 430 1.64 -16.05 3.21
N ALA A 431 1.01 -15.37 2.24
CA ALA A 431 0.07 -14.28 2.53
C ALA A 431 -1.16 -14.78 3.32
N MET A 432 -1.73 -15.93 2.93
CA MET A 432 -2.82 -16.58 3.68
C MET A 432 -2.39 -16.96 5.10
N ALA A 433 -1.21 -17.55 5.27
CA ALA A 433 -0.69 -17.94 6.59
C ALA A 433 -0.42 -16.73 7.51
N LEU A 434 0.06 -15.62 6.94
CA LEU A 434 0.25 -14.35 7.67
C LEU A 434 -1.09 -13.71 8.07
N HIS A 435 -2.12 -13.84 7.24
CA HIS A 435 -3.48 -13.37 7.52
C HIS A 435 -4.15 -14.25 8.59
N ALA A 436 -4.08 -15.57 8.47
CA ALA A 436 -4.55 -16.50 9.49
C ALA A 436 -3.87 -16.26 10.86
N TRP A 437 -2.56 -15.97 10.85
CA TRP A 437 -1.81 -15.59 12.05
C TRP A 437 -2.27 -14.24 12.67
N TRP A 438 -2.67 -13.27 11.83
CA TRP A 438 -3.24 -12.00 12.30
C TRP A 438 -4.62 -12.18 12.93
N ASP A 439 -5.48 -13.01 12.34
CA ASP A 439 -6.86 -13.20 12.82
C ASP A 439 -6.99 -14.27 13.91
N ALA A 440 -6.01 -15.17 14.07
CA ALA A 440 -6.05 -16.23 15.07
C ALA A 440 -6.21 -15.66 16.50
N PRO A 441 -6.98 -16.32 17.40
CA PRO A 441 -7.30 -15.87 18.77
C PRO A 441 -6.12 -16.00 19.76
N ILE A 442 -4.89 -15.82 19.28
CA ILE A 442 -3.64 -15.97 19.99
C ILE A 442 -2.88 -14.64 20.06
N LEU A 443 -2.12 -14.43 21.14
CA LEU A 443 -1.39 -13.19 21.42
C LEU A 443 -2.30 -11.95 21.42
N VAL A 444 -3.43 -12.05 22.11
CA VAL A 444 -4.45 -11.00 22.23
C VAL A 444 -3.97 -9.87 23.15
N GLY A 445 -4.34 -8.63 22.82
CA GLY A 445 -4.09 -7.43 23.64
C GLY A 445 -3.07 -6.45 23.04
N LEU A 446 -3.19 -5.17 23.40
CA LEU A 446 -2.45 -4.07 22.76
C LEU A 446 -0.92 -4.23 22.83
N GLY A 447 -0.39 -4.76 23.94
CA GLY A 447 1.05 -5.01 24.09
C GLY A 447 1.63 -6.06 23.14
N MET A 448 0.78 -6.91 22.55
CA MET A 448 1.18 -7.99 21.64
C MET A 448 1.06 -7.62 20.15
N LEU A 449 0.44 -6.47 19.82
CA LEU A 449 0.25 -6.01 18.43
C LEU A 449 1.56 -6.01 17.62
N VAL A 450 2.66 -5.55 18.22
CA VAL A 450 3.97 -5.52 17.55
C VAL A 450 4.52 -6.93 17.31
N LEU A 451 4.39 -7.84 18.29
CA LEU A 451 4.86 -9.23 18.17
C LEU A 451 4.06 -10.01 17.10
N LYS A 452 2.74 -9.79 17.05
CA LYS A 452 1.82 -10.39 16.10
C LYS A 452 1.95 -9.78 14.69
N GLY A 453 2.21 -8.47 14.57
CA GLY A 453 2.36 -7.77 13.29
C GLY A 453 3.75 -7.84 12.65
N LEU A 454 4.82 -7.95 13.45
CA LEU A 454 6.21 -7.93 12.95
C LEU A 454 6.53 -8.99 11.88
N PRO A 455 6.04 -10.26 11.95
CA PRO A 455 6.25 -11.24 10.88
C PRO A 455 5.70 -10.79 9.52
N ILE A 456 4.56 -10.11 9.51
CA ILE A 456 3.86 -9.62 8.31
C ILE A 456 4.65 -8.49 7.67
N LEU A 457 5.04 -7.48 8.47
CA LEU A 457 5.89 -6.39 8.01
C LEU A 457 7.26 -6.90 7.55
N LEU A 458 7.85 -7.87 8.24
CA LEU A 458 9.12 -8.48 7.85
C LEU A 458 9.01 -9.19 6.50
N ALA A 459 7.95 -9.98 6.26
CA ALA A 459 7.72 -10.63 4.97
C ALA A 459 7.57 -9.61 3.82
N ALA A 460 6.78 -8.54 4.03
CA ALA A 460 6.62 -7.47 3.05
C ALA A 460 7.94 -6.71 2.78
N VAL A 461 8.75 -6.44 3.81
CA VAL A 461 10.06 -5.77 3.67
C VAL A 461 11.11 -6.67 3.02
N VAL A 462 11.12 -7.97 3.32
CA VAL A 462 12.05 -8.95 2.71
C VAL A 462 11.71 -9.15 1.23
N THR A 463 10.44 -9.39 0.89
CA THR A 463 9.99 -9.51 -0.52
C THR A 463 10.27 -8.24 -1.31
N TYR A 464 9.97 -7.06 -0.77
CA TYR A 464 10.34 -5.77 -1.37
C TYR A 464 11.85 -5.65 -1.59
N ARG A 465 12.69 -5.96 -0.59
CA ARG A 465 14.15 -5.89 -0.69
C ARG A 465 14.70 -6.85 -1.74
N LEU A 466 14.16 -8.05 -1.86
CA LEU A 466 14.54 -9.04 -2.88
C LEU A 466 14.11 -8.60 -4.28
N ALA A 467 12.85 -8.17 -4.45
CA ALA A 467 12.32 -7.67 -5.71
C ALA A 467 13.08 -6.42 -6.19
N ARG A 468 13.36 -5.48 -5.30
CA ARG A 468 14.16 -4.27 -5.58
C ARG A 468 15.62 -4.59 -5.91
N ARG A 469 16.23 -5.58 -5.23
CA ARG A 469 17.57 -6.08 -5.59
C ARG A 469 17.57 -6.67 -7.01
N ARG A 470 16.60 -7.53 -7.33
CA ARG A 470 16.45 -8.13 -8.67
C ARG A 470 16.31 -7.06 -9.77
N TYR A 471 15.39 -6.11 -9.58
CA TYR A 471 15.18 -4.99 -10.50
C TYR A 471 16.45 -4.16 -10.68
N LEU A 472 17.14 -3.76 -9.60
CA LEU A 472 18.35 -2.92 -9.71
C LEU A 472 19.56 -3.67 -10.30
N THR A 473 19.66 -4.98 -10.11
CA THR A 473 20.67 -5.82 -10.78
C THR A 473 20.40 -5.93 -12.27
N HIS A 474 19.13 -6.12 -12.68
CA HIS A 474 18.71 -6.07 -14.08
C HIS A 474 19.02 -4.71 -14.70
N PHE A 475 18.51 -3.63 -14.08
CA PHE A 475 18.71 -2.25 -14.52
C PHE A 475 20.18 -1.93 -14.83
N ARG A 476 21.09 -2.28 -13.92
CA ARG A 476 22.54 -2.05 -14.10
C ARG A 476 23.15 -2.88 -15.23
N ARG A 477 22.73 -4.14 -15.38
CA ARG A 477 23.23 -5.03 -16.45
C ARG A 477 22.77 -4.55 -17.82
N THR A 478 21.48 -4.24 -17.98
CA THR A 478 20.93 -3.77 -19.26
C THR A 478 21.48 -2.39 -19.61
N ALA A 479 21.54 -1.45 -18.66
CA ALA A 479 22.14 -0.14 -18.91
C ALA A 479 23.62 -0.24 -19.36
N TYR A 480 24.42 -1.09 -18.70
CA TYR A 480 25.81 -1.34 -19.12
C TYR A 480 25.88 -1.98 -20.51
N ALA A 481 25.04 -2.98 -20.81
CA ALA A 481 25.02 -3.65 -22.10
C ALA A 481 24.63 -2.71 -23.26
N GLU A 482 23.63 -1.84 -23.07
CA GLU A 482 23.23 -0.85 -24.08
C GLU A 482 24.25 0.30 -24.20
N THR A 483 25.01 0.64 -23.14
CA THR A 483 26.19 1.51 -23.27
C THR A 483 27.30 0.86 -24.11
N VAL A 484 27.62 -0.42 -23.88
CA VAL A 484 28.62 -1.16 -24.68
C VAL A 484 28.18 -1.33 -26.14
N ARG A 485 26.86 -1.39 -26.41
CA ARG A 485 26.26 -1.37 -27.76
C ARG A 485 26.25 0.02 -28.42
N GLY A 486 26.74 1.07 -27.76
CA GLY A 486 26.69 2.45 -28.26
C GLY A 486 25.28 3.07 -28.31
N VAL A 487 24.27 2.40 -27.74
CA VAL A 487 22.89 2.92 -27.68
C VAL A 487 22.77 3.96 -26.57
N PHE A 488 23.45 3.77 -25.43
CA PHE A 488 23.55 4.76 -24.34
C PHE A 488 24.95 5.38 -24.26
N VAL A 489 25.03 6.67 -23.94
CA VAL A 489 26.28 7.40 -23.69
C VAL A 489 26.84 7.05 -22.29
N PRO A 490 28.17 7.01 -22.09
CA PRO A 490 28.80 6.76 -20.78
C PRO A 490 28.48 7.83 -19.72
N GLY A 491 27.38 7.65 -19.00
CA GLY A 491 26.91 8.56 -17.95
C GLY A 491 25.40 8.42 -17.72
N GLU A 492 24.67 8.19 -18.81
CA GLU A 492 23.20 8.15 -18.84
C GLU A 492 22.61 7.13 -17.86
N GLY A 493 23.21 5.94 -17.73
CA GLY A 493 22.77 4.93 -16.76
C GLY A 493 22.71 5.42 -15.30
N HIS A 494 23.57 6.37 -14.91
CA HIS A 494 23.53 7.00 -13.58
C HIS A 494 22.43 8.07 -13.48
N VAL A 495 22.24 8.87 -14.53
CA VAL A 495 21.15 9.85 -14.63
C VAL A 495 19.80 9.13 -14.59
N LEU A 496 19.64 8.09 -15.40
CA LEU A 496 18.45 7.26 -15.51
C LEU A 496 18.08 6.60 -14.19
N ALA A 497 19.04 6.08 -13.42
CA ALA A 497 18.80 5.44 -12.13
C ALA A 497 18.14 6.37 -11.07
N HIS A 498 18.23 7.70 -11.22
CA HIS A 498 17.82 8.64 -10.17
C HIS A 498 16.84 9.72 -10.69
N ARG A 499 15.61 9.71 -10.15
CA ARG A 499 14.59 10.75 -10.43
C ARG A 499 15.09 12.19 -10.22
N LYS A 500 16.00 12.41 -9.25
CA LYS A 500 16.60 13.74 -9.01
C LYS A 500 17.48 14.20 -10.19
N TRP A 501 18.31 13.32 -10.74
CA TRP A 501 19.19 13.65 -11.87
C TRP A 501 18.40 13.85 -13.16
N ARG A 502 17.48 12.93 -13.51
CA ARG A 502 16.56 13.13 -14.65
C ARG A 502 15.74 14.42 -14.55
N ARG A 503 15.30 14.81 -13.34
CA ARG A 503 14.61 16.10 -13.14
C ARG A 503 15.57 17.27 -13.34
N LYS A 504 16.79 17.24 -12.79
CA LYS A 504 17.78 18.33 -12.95
C LYS A 504 18.10 18.55 -14.44
N GLU A 505 18.49 17.49 -15.13
CA GLU A 505 18.79 17.51 -16.57
C GLU A 505 17.66 18.17 -17.37
N ARG A 506 16.39 17.80 -17.10
CA ARG A 506 15.21 18.41 -17.73
C ARG A 506 15.02 19.91 -17.44
N TRP A 507 15.55 20.45 -16.34
CA TRP A 507 15.58 21.89 -16.07
C TRP A 507 16.76 22.60 -16.75
N ASP A 508 17.91 21.91 -16.87
CA ASP A 508 19.10 22.42 -17.55
C ASP A 508 18.88 22.56 -19.08
N VAL A 509 17.81 21.96 -19.65
CA VAL A 509 17.35 22.14 -21.05
C VAL A 509 16.25 23.21 -21.16
N PRO A 510 16.28 24.11 -22.18
CA PRO A 510 15.23 25.12 -22.43
C PRO A 510 13.80 24.57 -22.54
N ALA A 511 12.80 25.43 -22.33
CA ALA A 511 11.38 25.06 -22.48
C ALA A 511 11.00 24.75 -23.94
N GLY A 512 9.81 24.18 -24.15
CA GLY A 512 9.33 23.79 -25.49
C GLY A 512 9.87 22.43 -25.95
N GLU A 513 10.16 22.31 -27.24
CA GLU A 513 10.44 21.04 -27.90
C GLU A 513 11.67 20.28 -27.38
N PRO A 514 12.86 20.87 -27.17
CA PRO A 514 14.03 20.12 -26.70
C PRO A 514 13.80 19.39 -25.37
N ARG A 515 13.05 20.03 -24.45
CA ARG A 515 12.63 19.44 -23.16
C ARG A 515 11.50 18.41 -23.28
N ARG A 516 10.69 18.48 -24.35
CA ARG A 516 9.71 17.42 -24.73
C ARG A 516 10.45 16.22 -25.36
N LEU A 517 11.43 16.44 -26.24
CA LEU A 517 12.28 15.41 -26.86
C LEU A 517 13.14 14.67 -25.84
N LEU A 518 13.89 15.37 -24.98
CA LEU A 518 14.66 14.74 -23.89
C LEU A 518 13.76 13.92 -22.95
N ALA A 519 12.55 14.42 -22.63
CA ALA A 519 11.61 13.68 -21.79
C ALA A 519 11.09 12.39 -22.46
N ARG A 520 10.94 12.37 -23.79
CA ARG A 520 10.65 11.17 -24.58
C ARG A 520 11.86 10.23 -24.59
N LEU A 521 13.06 10.71 -24.91
CA LEU A 521 14.31 9.96 -24.90
C LEU A 521 14.53 9.23 -23.56
N ARG A 522 14.52 9.96 -22.43
CA ARG A 522 14.64 9.39 -21.08
C ARG A 522 13.47 8.49 -20.67
N ALA A 523 12.35 8.49 -21.40
CA ALA A 523 11.26 7.53 -21.22
C ALA A 523 11.54 6.23 -22.00
N THR A 524 11.91 6.32 -23.27
CA THR A 524 12.26 5.21 -24.16
C THR A 524 13.47 4.41 -23.65
N GLU A 525 14.53 5.09 -23.17
CA GLU A 525 15.70 4.41 -22.59
C GLU A 525 15.33 3.58 -21.35
N LEU A 526 14.43 4.10 -20.49
CA LEU A 526 13.91 3.34 -19.35
C LEU A 526 12.98 2.20 -19.77
N GLU A 527 12.27 2.35 -20.88
CA GLU A 527 11.43 1.29 -21.46
C GLU A 527 12.30 0.14 -21.97
N LEU A 528 13.39 0.44 -22.70
CA LEU A 528 14.37 -0.53 -23.18
C LEU A 528 15.04 -1.29 -22.02
N ILE A 529 15.35 -0.60 -20.92
CA ILE A 529 15.88 -1.25 -19.72
C ILE A 529 14.84 -2.19 -19.07
N GLU A 530 13.57 -1.77 -19.01
CA GLU A 530 12.49 -2.51 -18.34
C GLU A 530 11.80 -3.56 -19.22
N ASP A 531 11.98 -3.56 -20.54
CA ASP A 531 11.43 -4.54 -21.49
C ASP A 531 11.93 -5.96 -21.18
N GLY A 532 13.26 -6.14 -21.05
CA GLY A 532 13.88 -7.43 -20.71
C GLY A 532 13.55 -7.99 -19.32
N LEU A 533 12.67 -7.35 -18.54
CA LEU A 533 12.08 -7.97 -17.33
C LEU A 533 11.00 -9.00 -17.70
N GLY A 534 10.26 -8.74 -18.79
CA GLY A 534 9.14 -9.52 -19.32
C GLY A 534 7.76 -8.87 -19.11
N GLY A 535 6.70 -9.67 -19.26
CA GLY A 535 5.29 -9.26 -19.17
C GLY A 535 4.39 -10.25 -19.91
N LEU A 536 3.07 -10.05 -19.86
CA LEU A 536 2.10 -10.96 -20.49
C LEU A 536 2.10 -10.91 -22.03
N GLU A 537 2.48 -9.78 -22.61
CA GLU A 537 2.50 -9.54 -24.07
C GLU A 537 3.84 -8.89 -24.48
N HIS A 538 4.95 -9.56 -24.19
CA HIS A 538 6.28 -9.10 -24.60
C HIS A 538 6.60 -9.57 -26.04
N ASP A 539 6.58 -8.64 -26.99
CA ASP A 539 7.06 -8.87 -28.36
C ASP A 539 8.61 -8.84 -28.38
N PRO A 540 9.30 -9.90 -28.85
CA PRO A 540 10.77 -9.95 -28.90
C PRO A 540 11.40 -8.86 -29.77
N ARG A 541 10.67 -8.24 -30.70
CA ARG A 541 11.17 -7.12 -31.54
C ARG A 541 11.16 -5.78 -30.80
N THR A 542 10.49 -5.68 -29.65
CA THR A 542 10.35 -4.44 -28.86
C THR A 542 11.70 -3.82 -28.53
N ALA A 543 12.68 -4.64 -28.12
CA ALA A 543 14.01 -4.16 -27.74
C ALA A 543 14.76 -3.47 -28.90
N ASP A 544 14.68 -3.99 -30.13
CA ASP A 544 15.36 -3.39 -31.28
C ASP A 544 14.64 -2.13 -31.77
N LEU A 545 13.30 -2.16 -31.84
CA LEU A 545 12.49 -0.98 -32.13
C LEU A 545 12.76 0.17 -31.14
N LEU A 546 12.94 -0.13 -29.85
CA LEU A 546 13.30 0.87 -28.84
C LEU A 546 14.75 1.37 -28.96
N ARG A 547 15.71 0.57 -29.46
CA ARG A 547 17.07 1.03 -29.75
C ARG A 547 17.06 2.06 -30.88
N ASP A 548 16.25 1.84 -31.91
CA ASP A 548 16.11 2.77 -33.03
C ASP A 548 15.33 4.03 -32.65
N ASP A 549 14.26 3.91 -31.84
CA ASP A 549 13.59 5.08 -31.25
C ASP A 549 14.58 5.95 -30.42
N VAL A 550 15.48 5.32 -29.65
CA VAL A 550 16.52 6.04 -28.86
C VAL A 550 17.52 6.75 -29.76
N ARG A 551 18.00 6.08 -30.83
CA ARG A 551 18.88 6.68 -31.84
C ARG A 551 18.21 7.90 -32.48
N ASP A 552 16.96 7.77 -32.89
CA ASP A 552 16.23 8.83 -33.59
C ASP A 552 15.86 10.00 -32.69
N LEU A 553 15.40 9.75 -31.46
CA LEU A 553 15.16 10.81 -30.49
C LEU A 553 16.44 11.58 -30.14
N ARG A 554 17.60 10.91 -30.12
CA ARG A 554 18.91 11.55 -29.92
C ARG A 554 19.38 12.34 -31.15
N ARG A 555 19.16 11.83 -32.37
CA ARG A 555 19.42 12.58 -33.62
C ARG A 555 18.63 13.90 -33.64
N HIS A 556 17.32 13.86 -33.39
CA HIS A 556 16.47 15.06 -33.34
C HIS A 556 16.82 16.03 -32.20
N LEU A 557 17.24 15.52 -31.03
CA LEU A 557 17.67 16.38 -29.92
C LEU A 557 18.98 17.11 -30.23
N ASN A 558 19.91 16.45 -30.94
CA ASN A 558 21.18 17.02 -31.35
C ASN A 558 21.05 18.03 -32.51
N SER A 559 20.02 17.89 -33.36
CA SER A 559 19.72 18.85 -34.44
C SER A 559 18.91 20.08 -34.01
N CYS A 560 18.59 20.22 -32.72
CA CYS A 560 17.94 21.42 -32.19
C CYS A 560 18.90 22.63 -32.21
N PRO A 561 18.45 23.87 -32.52
CA PRO A 561 19.32 25.06 -32.63
C PRO A 561 20.08 25.47 -31.35
N SER A 562 19.81 24.83 -30.22
CA SER A 562 20.57 24.95 -28.98
C SER A 562 20.70 23.55 -28.39
N PRO A 563 21.64 22.72 -28.88
CA PRO A 563 21.78 21.34 -28.43
C PRO A 563 22.20 21.34 -26.96
N PRO A 564 21.41 20.73 -26.05
CA PRO A 564 21.78 20.70 -24.65
C PRO A 564 23.04 19.84 -24.46
N ARG A 565 23.90 20.21 -23.52
CA ARG A 565 25.04 19.36 -23.11
C ARG A 565 24.54 18.16 -22.32
N VAL A 566 24.05 17.15 -23.03
CA VAL A 566 23.74 15.81 -22.50
C VAL A 566 25.05 15.16 -22.01
N ALA A 567 24.99 14.47 -20.87
CA ALA A 567 26.16 13.98 -20.13
C ALA A 567 26.02 12.52 -19.68
#